data_AF-A0A9P6EKN8-F1
#
_entry.id   AF-A0A9P6EKN8-F1
#
_cell.length_a   1.000
_cell.length_b   1.000
_cell.length_c   1.000
_cell.angle_alpha   90.00
_cell.angle_beta   90.00
_cell.angle_gamma   90.00
#
_symmetry.space_group_name_H-M   'P 1'
#
loop_
_entity.id
_entity.type
_entity.pdbx_description
1 polymer ?
#
loop_
_entity_poly.entity_id
_entity_poly.type
_entity_poly.pdbx_seq_one_letter_code
_entity_poly.pdbx_strand_id
1 'polypeptide(L)'
;MFSKSLVVLASVSVAFAVPFITNPISTTHFTCGQQAEIKWQDSGSEPGLDKYGPCKISIYAGNAQQQTSLQLISDNTDVSKVSSIQFTPDCSVGPTGGEYFIRVESLALKDGSPQNYPAMAFSSKFNLDNMNGKFSAAVQAQIDGQTTAPLATPTQTGSASGAASSASTTKAPTSASSAAASTSKKPSASASNAASPLSASAGWAGALLSALVGVTLF
;
A
#
# COMPACT_ATOMS: atom_id res chain seq x y z
N MET A 1 -13.39 -40.56 32.03
CA MET A 1 -12.77 -40.65 30.70
C MET A 1 -13.07 -39.34 29.98
N PHE A 2 -12.12 -38.41 29.97
CA PHE A 2 -12.32 -37.08 29.39
C PHE A 2 -11.80 -37.09 27.94
N SER A 3 -12.74 -37.08 26.99
CA SER A 3 -12.44 -37.02 25.56
C SER A 3 -11.91 -35.62 25.23
N LYS A 4 -10.64 -35.54 24.83
CA LYS A 4 -10.01 -34.29 24.38
C LYS A 4 -10.39 -34.05 22.92
N SER A 5 -11.37 -33.20 22.67
CA SER A 5 -11.68 -32.72 21.33
C SER A 5 -10.60 -31.71 20.89
N LEU A 6 -9.72 -32.14 20.00
CA LEU A 6 -8.78 -31.28 19.28
C LEU A 6 -9.52 -30.60 18.13
N VAL A 7 -9.92 -29.34 18.31
CA VAL A 7 -10.45 -28.52 17.21
C VAL A 7 -9.26 -27.99 16.42
N VAL A 8 -8.98 -28.59 15.27
CA VAL A 8 -8.00 -28.09 14.30
C VAL A 8 -8.67 -26.98 13.49
N LEU A 9 -8.36 -25.72 13.80
CA LEU A 9 -8.67 -24.59 12.92
C LEU A 9 -7.75 -24.67 11.68
N ALA A 10 -8.22 -25.31 10.62
CA ALA A 10 -7.59 -25.22 9.32
C ALA A 10 -7.87 -23.82 8.75
N SER A 11 -6.90 -22.92 8.82
CA SER A 11 -6.89 -21.68 8.04
C SER A 11 -6.75 -22.06 6.56
N VAL A 12 -7.89 -22.17 5.87
CA VAL A 12 -7.93 -22.25 4.40
C VAL A 12 -7.47 -20.90 3.88
N SER A 13 -6.19 -20.79 3.55
CA SER A 13 -5.71 -19.73 2.67
C SER A 13 -6.44 -19.90 1.34
N VAL A 14 -7.41 -19.04 1.07
CA VAL A 14 -8.10 -18.98 -0.22
C VAL A 14 -7.06 -18.50 -1.24
N ALA A 15 -6.32 -19.44 -1.80
CA ALA A 15 -5.44 -19.19 -2.93
C ALA A 15 -6.36 -18.97 -4.14
N PHE A 16 -6.72 -17.71 -4.37
CA PHE A 16 -7.49 -17.35 -5.54
C PHE A 16 -6.68 -17.76 -6.78
N ALA A 17 -7.35 -18.44 -7.69
CA ALA A 17 -6.89 -18.60 -9.05
C ALA A 17 -6.92 -17.27 -9.76
N VAL A 18 -5.73 -16.89 -10.18
CA VAL A 18 -5.37 -15.53 -10.50
C VAL A 18 -4.48 -15.66 -11.72
N PRO A 19 -4.65 -14.84 -12.77
CA PRO A 19 -3.72 -14.86 -13.90
C PRO A 19 -2.29 -14.76 -13.36
N PHE A 20 -1.51 -15.83 -13.56
CA PHE A 20 -0.16 -15.90 -13.06
C PHE A 20 0.75 -15.19 -14.05
N ILE A 21 1.17 -13.99 -13.70
CA ILE A 21 2.01 -13.16 -14.58
C ILE A 21 3.40 -13.76 -14.65
N THR A 22 3.76 -14.26 -15.84
CA THR A 22 5.08 -14.86 -16.15
C THR A 22 6.03 -13.86 -16.76
N ASN A 23 5.54 -12.72 -17.26
CA ASN A 23 6.33 -11.57 -17.64
C ASN A 23 5.52 -10.31 -17.37
N PRO A 24 6.01 -9.33 -16.60
CA PRO A 24 7.39 -9.22 -16.09
C PRO A 24 7.66 -10.02 -14.80
N ILE A 25 8.94 -10.39 -14.60
CA ILE A 25 9.52 -10.95 -13.37
C ILE A 25 10.57 -9.99 -12.78
N SER A 26 11.15 -10.34 -11.62
CA SER A 26 12.14 -9.51 -10.92
C SER A 26 13.37 -9.10 -11.75
N THR A 27 13.72 -9.90 -12.76
CA THR A 27 14.85 -9.62 -13.67
C THR A 27 14.41 -9.07 -15.01
N THR A 28 13.11 -8.80 -15.21
CA THR A 28 12.61 -8.19 -16.45
C THR A 28 12.93 -6.71 -16.43
N HIS A 29 13.39 -6.23 -17.59
CA HIS A 29 13.67 -4.84 -17.88
C HIS A 29 12.80 -4.40 -19.06
N PHE A 30 12.04 -3.32 -18.89
CA PHE A 30 11.41 -2.64 -20.01
C PHE A 30 12.00 -1.24 -20.16
N THR A 31 12.27 -0.85 -21.40
CA THR A 31 12.76 0.50 -21.71
C THR A 31 11.59 1.41 -22.04
N CYS A 32 11.60 2.62 -21.51
CA CYS A 32 10.58 3.61 -21.87
C CYS A 32 10.47 3.79 -23.40
N GLY A 33 9.24 3.96 -23.90
CA GLY A 33 8.96 4.31 -25.28
C GLY A 33 9.16 3.14 -26.25
N GLN A 34 9.65 2.01 -25.75
CA GLN A 34 9.75 0.75 -26.49
C GLN A 34 8.53 -0.12 -26.17
N GLN A 35 8.12 -0.90 -27.16
CA GLN A 35 7.05 -1.85 -26.98
C GLN A 35 7.51 -2.97 -26.04
N ALA A 36 6.73 -3.21 -25.00
CA ALA A 36 6.91 -4.24 -23.99
C ALA A 36 5.73 -5.22 -24.02
N GLU A 37 5.96 -6.43 -23.53
CA GLU A 37 4.97 -7.51 -23.50
C GLU A 37 4.71 -7.96 -22.07
N ILE A 38 3.45 -8.02 -21.67
CA ILE A 38 3.02 -8.69 -20.44
C ILE A 38 2.47 -10.06 -20.82
N LYS A 39 2.87 -11.10 -20.10
CA LYS A 39 2.40 -12.48 -20.28
C LYS A 39 1.87 -13.03 -18.97
N TRP A 40 0.81 -13.82 -19.08
CA TRP A 40 0.28 -14.59 -17.98
C TRP A 40 -0.16 -15.97 -18.45
N GLN A 41 -0.35 -16.85 -17.49
CA GLN A 41 -0.90 -18.18 -17.69
C GLN A 41 -1.94 -18.48 -16.61
N ASP A 42 -2.67 -19.58 -16.79
CA ASP A 42 -3.51 -20.10 -15.72
C ASP A 42 -2.64 -20.56 -14.55
N SER A 43 -3.03 -20.19 -13.33
CA SER A 43 -2.41 -20.72 -12.12
C SER A 43 -2.88 -22.12 -11.79
N GLY A 44 -3.93 -22.63 -12.45
CA GLY A 44 -4.49 -23.97 -12.24
C GLY A 44 -5.23 -24.13 -10.90
N SER A 45 -5.53 -23.01 -10.22
CA SER A 45 -6.33 -23.00 -9.00
C SER A 45 -7.80 -22.71 -9.34
N GLU A 46 -8.72 -22.74 -8.37
CA GLU A 46 -10.08 -22.17 -8.54
C GLU A 46 -10.23 -20.78 -7.88
N PRO A 47 -11.08 -19.88 -8.43
CA PRO A 47 -11.89 -20.02 -9.66
C PRO A 47 -11.09 -19.73 -10.94
N GLY A 48 -11.11 -20.63 -11.92
CA GLY A 48 -10.27 -20.56 -13.12
C GLY A 48 -10.31 -19.24 -13.90
N LEU A 49 -9.35 -19.07 -14.82
CA LEU A 49 -9.22 -17.87 -15.66
C LEU A 49 -10.52 -17.47 -16.36
N ASP A 50 -11.38 -18.44 -16.69
CA ASP A 50 -12.72 -18.25 -17.29
C ASP A 50 -13.68 -17.44 -16.42
N LYS A 51 -13.54 -17.51 -15.09
CA LYS A 51 -14.33 -16.72 -14.14
C LYS A 51 -13.74 -15.34 -13.90
N TYR A 52 -12.47 -15.15 -14.20
CA TYR A 52 -11.76 -13.89 -14.04
C TYR A 52 -12.20 -12.87 -15.10
N GLY A 53 -12.39 -13.30 -16.34
CA GLY A 53 -13.03 -12.53 -17.41
C GLY A 53 -12.33 -11.20 -17.76
N PRO A 54 -13.08 -10.16 -18.15
CA PRO A 54 -12.53 -8.86 -18.49
C PRO A 54 -11.88 -8.16 -17.28
N CYS A 55 -10.68 -7.63 -17.49
CA CYS A 55 -9.84 -7.05 -16.46
C CYS A 55 -9.25 -5.71 -16.86
N LYS A 56 -9.04 -4.88 -15.85
CA LYS A 56 -8.20 -3.69 -15.91
C LYS A 56 -6.76 -4.07 -15.55
N ILE A 57 -5.82 -3.76 -16.43
CA ILE A 57 -4.39 -4.02 -16.28
C ILE A 57 -3.68 -2.67 -16.24
N SER A 58 -2.92 -2.42 -15.17
CA SER A 58 -2.16 -1.17 -15.01
C SER A 58 -0.83 -1.41 -14.30
N ILE A 59 0.11 -0.48 -14.50
CA ILE A 59 1.35 -0.39 -13.75
C ILE A 59 1.08 0.35 -12.44
N TYR A 60 1.58 -0.20 -11.34
CA TYR A 60 1.49 0.37 -10.00
C TYR A 60 2.89 0.46 -9.36
N ALA A 61 2.98 1.33 -8.36
CA ALA A 61 4.06 1.35 -7.38
C ALA A 61 3.49 1.48 -5.95
N GLY A 62 4.26 1.05 -4.95
CA GLY A 62 3.87 1.09 -3.53
C GLY A 62 4.14 -0.23 -2.80
N ASN A 63 3.32 -0.52 -1.79
CA ASN A 63 3.45 -1.68 -0.91
C ASN A 63 2.15 -2.53 -0.88
N ALA A 64 2.10 -3.54 -0.02
CA ALA A 64 0.96 -4.45 0.08
C ALA A 64 -0.32 -3.77 0.60
N GLN A 65 -0.18 -2.67 1.35
CA GLN A 65 -1.26 -1.94 2.00
C GLN A 65 -1.73 -0.74 1.16
N GLN A 66 -0.82 -0.10 0.43
CA GLN A 66 -1.06 1.14 -0.30
C GLN A 66 -0.34 1.09 -1.65
N GLN A 67 -1.11 1.27 -2.72
CA GLN A 67 -0.65 1.17 -4.09
C GLN A 67 -1.19 2.36 -4.88
N THR A 68 -0.38 2.92 -5.76
CA THR A 68 -0.78 4.01 -6.66
C THR A 68 -0.67 3.55 -8.10
N SER A 69 -1.76 3.72 -8.87
CA SER A 69 -1.76 3.45 -10.31
C SER A 69 -0.96 4.53 -11.01
N LEU A 70 0.01 4.11 -11.81
CA LEU A 70 0.91 5.00 -12.54
C LEU A 70 0.53 5.10 -14.01
N GLN A 71 0.23 3.96 -14.63
CA GLN A 71 -0.13 3.91 -16.05
C GLN A 71 -1.19 2.83 -16.30
N LEU A 72 -2.28 3.21 -16.96
CA LEU A 72 -3.25 2.26 -17.48
C LEU A 72 -2.68 1.60 -18.74
N ILE A 73 -2.66 0.27 -18.78
CA ILE A 73 -2.26 -0.52 -19.96
C ILE A 73 -3.47 -0.93 -20.77
N SER A 74 -4.50 -1.43 -20.10
CA SER A 74 -5.79 -1.76 -20.69
C SER A 74 -6.88 -1.70 -19.63
N ASP A 75 -8.06 -1.21 -20.00
CA ASP A 75 -9.22 -1.14 -19.11
C ASP A 75 -10.16 -2.34 -19.23
N ASN A 76 -10.07 -3.12 -20.31
CA ASN A 76 -11.05 -4.16 -20.63
C ASN A 76 -10.44 -5.35 -21.39
N THR A 77 -9.33 -5.91 -20.88
CA THR A 77 -8.71 -7.10 -21.48
C THR A 77 -9.27 -8.37 -20.83
N ASP A 78 -9.83 -9.27 -21.65
CA ASP A 78 -10.31 -10.57 -21.20
C ASP A 78 -9.16 -11.56 -21.04
N VAL A 79 -8.68 -11.72 -19.80
CA VAL A 79 -7.54 -12.59 -19.48
C VAL A 79 -7.85 -14.08 -19.70
N SER A 80 -9.13 -14.44 -19.83
CA SER A 80 -9.55 -15.81 -20.16
C SER A 80 -9.36 -16.16 -21.64
N LYS A 81 -9.29 -15.14 -22.52
CA LYS A 81 -9.20 -15.32 -23.97
C LYS A 81 -7.81 -15.03 -24.52
N VAL A 82 -7.05 -14.17 -23.86
CA VAL A 82 -5.68 -13.82 -24.26
C VAL A 82 -4.74 -14.05 -23.10
N SER A 83 -3.51 -14.43 -23.41
CA SER A 83 -2.44 -14.71 -22.44
C SER A 83 -1.31 -13.68 -22.48
N SER A 84 -1.42 -12.67 -23.36
CA SER A 84 -0.46 -11.58 -23.44
C SER A 84 -1.08 -10.28 -23.94
N ILE A 85 -0.42 -9.17 -23.63
CA ILE A 85 -0.73 -7.84 -24.15
C ILE A 85 0.53 -7.03 -24.36
N GLN A 86 0.56 -6.28 -25.46
CA GLN A 86 1.61 -5.33 -25.77
C GLN A 86 1.26 -3.96 -25.19
N PHE A 87 2.25 -3.27 -24.65
CA PHE A 87 2.10 -1.89 -24.17
C PHE A 87 3.40 -1.11 -24.35
N THR A 88 3.35 0.20 -24.18
CA THR A 88 4.54 1.06 -24.20
C THR A 88 4.64 1.79 -22.87
N PRO A 89 5.69 1.58 -22.06
CA PRO A 89 5.88 2.33 -20.83
C PRO A 89 6.02 3.83 -21.12
N ASP A 90 5.27 4.66 -20.39
CA ASP A 90 5.38 6.11 -20.43
C ASP A 90 6.55 6.59 -19.57
N CYS A 91 7.47 7.38 -20.14
CA CYS A 91 8.71 7.79 -19.45
C CYS A 91 8.44 8.63 -18.21
N SER A 92 7.28 9.30 -18.16
CA SER A 92 6.97 10.32 -17.17
C SER A 92 6.37 9.78 -15.88
N VAL A 93 5.97 8.50 -15.84
CA VAL A 93 5.19 7.96 -14.71
C VAL A 93 6.00 7.65 -13.45
N GLY A 94 7.33 7.71 -13.55
CA GLY A 94 8.23 7.54 -12.41
C GLY A 94 9.71 7.57 -12.79
N PRO A 95 10.63 7.40 -11.82
CA PRO A 95 12.07 7.35 -12.06
C PRO A 95 12.53 5.99 -12.59
N THR A 96 13.75 5.91 -13.13
CA THR A 96 14.34 4.61 -13.48
C THR A 96 14.53 3.76 -12.21
N GLY A 97 14.10 2.50 -12.22
CA GLY A 97 14.21 1.62 -11.05
C GLY A 97 13.26 0.41 -11.05
N GLY A 98 13.29 -0.34 -9.95
CA GLY A 98 12.62 -1.63 -9.78
C GLY A 98 11.34 -1.62 -8.94
N GLU A 99 10.72 -0.45 -8.74
CA GLU A 99 9.57 -0.30 -7.83
C GLU A 99 8.21 -0.57 -8.49
N TYR A 100 8.22 -1.00 -9.75
CA TYR A 100 7.05 -1.16 -10.59
C TYR A 100 6.53 -2.59 -10.55
N PHE A 101 5.21 -2.76 -10.51
CA PHE A 101 4.57 -4.05 -10.68
C PHE A 101 3.26 -3.89 -11.47
N ILE A 102 2.84 -4.96 -12.12
CA ILE A 102 1.56 -5.01 -12.83
C ILE A 102 0.49 -5.46 -11.84
N ARG A 103 -0.65 -4.77 -11.84
CA ARG A 103 -1.87 -5.23 -11.19
C ARG A 103 -2.92 -5.52 -12.23
N VAL A 104 -3.54 -6.70 -12.14
CA VAL A 104 -4.71 -7.08 -12.91
C VAL A 104 -5.90 -7.08 -11.96
N GLU A 105 -6.95 -6.37 -12.31
CA GLU A 105 -8.18 -6.25 -11.52
C GLU A 105 -9.35 -6.74 -12.35
N SER A 106 -10.03 -7.80 -11.89
CA SER A 106 -11.23 -8.30 -12.58
C SER A 106 -12.39 -7.32 -12.46
N LEU A 107 -13.09 -7.09 -13.57
CA LEU A 107 -14.30 -6.28 -13.60
C LEU A 107 -15.55 -7.10 -13.23
N ALA A 108 -15.49 -8.41 -13.45
CA ALA A 108 -16.63 -9.32 -13.28
C ALA A 108 -16.58 -10.08 -11.96
N LEU A 109 -15.40 -10.52 -11.53
CA LEU A 109 -15.21 -11.33 -10.34
C LEU A 109 -14.95 -10.45 -9.12
N LYS A 110 -15.78 -10.59 -8.10
CA LYS A 110 -15.62 -9.95 -6.80
C LYS A 110 -15.39 -11.03 -5.74
N ASP A 111 -14.62 -10.69 -4.72
CA ASP A 111 -14.47 -11.54 -3.55
C ASP A 111 -15.83 -11.67 -2.85
N GLY A 112 -16.06 -12.83 -2.24
CA GLY A 112 -17.26 -13.07 -1.43
C GLY A 112 -17.24 -12.34 -0.08
N SER A 113 -16.38 -11.33 0.09
CA SER A 113 -16.34 -10.53 1.31
C SER A 113 -17.54 -9.57 1.33
N PRO A 114 -17.98 -9.11 2.52
CA PRO A 114 -19.06 -8.12 2.61
C PRO A 114 -18.76 -6.82 1.84
N GLN A 115 -17.49 -6.56 1.50
CA GLN A 115 -17.04 -5.39 0.76
C GLN A 115 -16.98 -5.61 -0.77
N ASN A 116 -17.13 -6.86 -1.26
CA ASN A 116 -17.12 -7.21 -2.68
C ASN A 116 -15.93 -6.60 -3.45
N TYR A 117 -14.71 -6.79 -2.95
CA TYR A 117 -13.52 -6.28 -3.63
C TYR A 117 -13.28 -7.06 -4.94
N PRO A 118 -12.87 -6.41 -6.03
CA PRO A 118 -12.55 -7.13 -7.27
C PRO A 118 -11.41 -8.12 -7.04
N ALA A 119 -11.43 -9.25 -7.75
CA ALA A 119 -10.31 -10.18 -7.74
C ALA A 119 -9.06 -9.50 -8.32
N MET A 120 -7.92 -9.61 -7.62
CA MET A 120 -6.68 -8.96 -8.01
C MET A 120 -5.54 -9.97 -8.23
N ALA A 121 -4.74 -9.72 -9.28
CA ALA A 121 -3.48 -10.36 -9.56
C ALA A 121 -2.34 -9.36 -9.50
N PHE A 122 -1.15 -9.84 -9.14
CA PHE A 122 0.05 -9.02 -9.07
C PHE A 122 1.20 -9.73 -9.78
N SER A 123 2.01 -8.97 -10.52
CA SER A 123 3.30 -9.46 -11.00
C SER A 123 4.35 -9.34 -9.90
N SER A 124 5.51 -9.94 -10.13
CA SER A 124 6.71 -9.51 -9.41
C SER A 124 7.01 -8.05 -9.74
N LYS A 125 7.76 -7.38 -8.85
CA LYS A 125 8.38 -6.11 -9.19
C LYS A 125 9.31 -6.27 -10.39
N PHE A 126 9.48 -5.24 -11.20
CA PHE A 126 10.33 -5.25 -12.40
C PHE A 126 10.95 -3.88 -12.65
N ASN A 127 11.97 -3.84 -13.52
CA ASN A 127 12.72 -2.63 -13.80
C ASN A 127 12.16 -1.88 -15.02
N LEU A 128 12.00 -0.57 -14.87
CA LEU A 128 11.80 0.36 -15.99
C LEU A 128 13.05 1.21 -16.19
N ASP A 129 13.60 1.15 -17.39
CA ASP A 129 14.83 1.84 -17.81
C ASP A 129 14.53 3.07 -18.67
N ASN A 130 15.44 4.04 -18.63
CA ASN A 130 15.34 5.33 -19.35
C ASN A 130 14.07 6.13 -19.02
N MET A 131 13.58 6.00 -17.79
CA MET A 131 12.46 6.77 -17.27
C MET A 131 12.95 8.15 -16.78
N ASN A 132 12.17 9.20 -17.06
CA ASN A 132 12.51 10.59 -16.73
C ASN A 132 11.52 11.24 -15.73
N GLY A 133 10.49 10.51 -15.33
CA GLY A 133 9.52 10.91 -14.33
C GLY A 133 10.07 10.92 -12.91
N LYS A 134 9.19 11.26 -11.96
CA LYS A 134 9.46 11.21 -10.52
C LYS A 134 8.22 10.74 -9.79
N PHE A 135 8.41 9.94 -8.75
CA PHE A 135 7.32 9.62 -7.84
C PHE A 135 6.92 10.88 -7.05
N SER A 136 5.62 11.01 -6.81
CA SER A 136 5.15 11.99 -5.84
C SER A 136 5.61 11.58 -4.43
N ALA A 137 5.67 12.53 -3.49
CA ALA A 137 6.05 12.24 -2.12
C ALA A 137 5.17 11.15 -1.47
N ALA A 138 3.88 11.09 -1.86
CA ALA A 138 2.97 10.06 -1.39
C ALA A 138 3.33 8.66 -1.92
N VAL A 139 3.65 8.54 -3.21
CA VAL A 139 4.09 7.26 -3.80
C VAL A 139 5.42 6.82 -3.21
N GLN A 140 6.35 7.76 -3.00
CA GLN A 140 7.63 7.45 -2.36
C GLN A 140 7.43 6.94 -0.94
N ALA A 141 6.55 7.57 -0.14
CA ALA A 141 6.24 7.10 1.21
C ALA A 141 5.61 5.70 1.22
N GLN A 142 4.79 5.36 0.23
CA GLN A 142 4.25 4.01 0.07
C GLN A 142 5.36 2.99 -0.22
N ILE A 143 6.33 3.36 -1.06
CA ILE A 143 7.48 2.51 -1.37
C ILE A 143 8.35 2.32 -0.12
N ASP A 144 8.73 3.41 0.55
CA ASP A 144 9.61 3.39 1.73
C ASP A 144 8.99 2.62 2.91
N GLY A 145 7.66 2.66 3.03
CA GLY A 145 6.88 1.90 4.01
C GLY A 145 6.99 0.37 3.88
N GLN A 146 7.64 -0.17 2.85
CA GLN A 146 7.92 -1.61 2.74
C GLN A 146 8.88 -2.15 3.81
N THR A 147 9.72 -1.30 4.42
CA THR A 147 10.83 -1.73 5.29
C THR A 147 10.44 -2.03 6.75
N THR A 148 9.17 -1.90 7.15
CA THR A 148 8.79 -1.93 8.58
C THR A 148 8.04 -3.18 9.06
N ALA A 149 8.01 -4.28 8.31
CA ALA A 149 7.62 -5.57 8.85
C ALA A 149 8.86 -6.39 9.25
N PRO A 150 9.17 -6.59 10.55
CA PRO A 150 10.16 -7.57 10.94
C PRO A 150 9.67 -8.94 10.45
N LEU A 151 10.44 -9.61 9.58
CA LEU A 151 10.35 -11.05 9.51
C LEU A 151 10.69 -11.56 10.92
N ALA A 152 9.70 -12.08 11.63
CA ALA A 152 9.93 -12.81 12.87
C ALA A 152 10.94 -13.92 12.54
N THR A 153 12.17 -13.75 12.98
CA THR A 153 13.16 -14.82 13.03
C THR A 153 12.56 -15.95 13.87
N PRO A 154 12.65 -17.22 13.45
CA PRO A 154 12.18 -18.32 14.27
C PRO A 154 12.99 -18.32 15.58
N THR A 155 12.28 -18.17 16.70
CA THR A 155 12.82 -18.25 18.05
C THR A 155 13.48 -19.62 18.23
N GLN A 156 14.81 -19.66 18.14
CA GLN A 156 15.59 -20.81 18.55
C GLN A 156 15.57 -20.85 20.08
N THR A 157 14.81 -21.79 20.64
CA THR A 157 14.87 -22.16 22.05
C THR A 157 16.28 -22.66 22.38
N GLY A 158 17.12 -21.76 22.86
CA GLY A 158 18.42 -22.05 23.45
C GLY A 158 18.31 -22.00 24.97
N SER A 159 18.47 -23.15 25.62
CA SER A 159 18.44 -23.35 27.06
C SER A 159 19.41 -22.45 27.81
N ALA A 160 18.95 -21.91 28.93
CA ALA A 160 19.73 -21.12 29.89
C ALA A 160 20.76 -21.98 30.64
N SER A 161 21.98 -21.47 30.79
CA SER A 161 22.84 -21.64 31.97
C SER A 161 24.06 -20.71 31.89
N GLY A 162 24.32 -19.91 32.93
CA GLY A 162 25.64 -19.25 33.09
C GLY A 162 25.67 -17.88 33.78
N ALA A 163 25.54 -17.89 35.10
CA ALA A 163 26.12 -17.00 36.14
C ALA A 163 26.63 -15.56 35.83
N ALA A 164 25.95 -14.62 36.49
CA ALA A 164 26.36 -13.44 37.29
C ALA A 164 27.79 -12.82 37.28
N SER A 165 27.77 -11.50 37.60
CA SER A 165 28.81 -10.60 38.19
C SER A 165 29.45 -9.63 37.17
N SER A 166 29.60 -8.31 37.36
CA SER A 166 29.46 -7.40 38.51
C SER A 166 29.26 -5.96 38.02
N ALA A 167 28.69 -5.12 38.89
CA ALA A 167 28.63 -3.67 38.76
C ALA A 167 30.00 -2.99 38.86
N SER A 168 30.17 -1.84 38.19
CA SER A 168 31.04 -0.77 38.68
C SER A 168 30.54 0.61 38.24
N THR A 169 30.68 1.53 39.19
CA THR A 169 30.14 2.88 39.30
C THR A 169 31.04 3.97 38.72
N THR A 170 30.47 5.18 38.59
CA THR A 170 31.12 6.53 38.59
C THR A 170 31.89 6.94 37.33
N LYS A 171 31.83 8.17 36.78
CA LYS A 171 31.63 9.54 37.34
C LYS A 171 31.27 10.51 36.19
N ALA A 172 30.46 11.52 36.47
CA ALA A 172 30.33 12.77 35.68
C ALA A 172 31.28 13.85 36.29
N PRO A 173 31.15 15.15 35.95
CA PRO A 173 31.48 15.87 34.72
C PRO A 173 32.55 16.99 34.98
N THR A 174 33.10 17.64 33.95
CA THR A 174 33.79 18.95 34.14
C THR A 174 33.74 19.86 32.90
N SER A 175 33.50 21.13 33.19
CA SER A 175 33.22 22.27 32.32
C SER A 175 34.47 23.08 31.95
N ALA A 176 34.41 23.84 30.85
CA ALA A 176 34.89 25.24 30.70
C ALA A 176 34.57 25.70 29.25
N SER A 177 33.79 26.72 28.87
CA SER A 177 33.51 28.11 29.28
C SER A 177 34.52 29.18 28.84
N SER A 178 34.13 29.96 27.81
CA SER A 178 34.37 31.42 27.59
C SER A 178 33.43 31.82 26.40
N ALA A 179 32.35 32.61 26.52
CA ALA A 179 32.18 34.04 26.87
C ALA A 179 33.03 34.95 25.95
N ALA A 180 32.57 36.03 25.29
CA ALA A 180 31.45 36.99 25.47
C ALA A 180 31.17 37.70 24.10
N ALA A 181 29.95 38.03 23.66
CA ALA A 181 28.99 39.08 24.04
C ALA A 181 29.25 40.52 23.52
N SER A 182 28.30 41.08 22.76
CA SER A 182 27.75 42.45 22.89
C SER A 182 26.57 42.62 21.89
N THR A 183 25.29 42.67 22.31
CA THR A 183 24.46 43.84 22.74
C THR A 183 24.34 44.96 21.69
N SER A 184 23.19 45.62 21.42
CA SER A 184 21.77 45.50 21.79
C SER A 184 20.97 46.70 21.19
N LYS A 185 19.61 46.57 21.19
CA LYS A 185 18.53 47.62 21.17
C LYS A 185 18.06 48.13 19.78
N LYS A 186 16.83 47.90 19.28
CA LYS A 186 15.40 48.13 19.75
C LYS A 186 14.97 49.63 19.61
N PRO A 187 13.68 50.02 19.63
CA PRO A 187 12.51 49.86 18.70
C PRO A 187 11.93 51.21 18.20
N SER A 188 10.86 51.20 17.37
CA SER A 188 9.66 52.05 17.62
C SER A 188 8.42 51.54 16.86
N ALA A 189 7.30 51.54 17.57
CA ALA A 189 5.90 51.37 17.11
C ALA A 189 5.37 52.73 16.56
N SER A 190 4.15 52.92 16.01
CA SER A 190 2.81 52.42 16.37
C SER A 190 1.76 52.70 15.27
N ALA A 191 0.70 51.86 15.26
CA ALA A 191 -0.75 52.10 15.17
C ALA A 191 -1.34 53.09 14.11
N SER A 192 -2.50 52.87 13.48
CA SER A 192 -3.82 52.76 14.14
C SER A 192 -4.98 52.37 13.20
N ASN A 193 -5.95 51.63 13.77
CA ASN A 193 -7.43 51.74 13.68
C ASN A 193 -8.26 51.34 12.43
N ALA A 194 -9.09 50.30 12.61
CA ALA A 194 -10.58 50.29 12.69
C ALA A 194 -11.05 48.79 12.65
N ALA A 195 -11.69 48.12 13.62
CA ALA A 195 -12.93 48.31 14.41
C ALA A 195 -14.18 48.52 13.51
N SER A 196 -15.01 47.52 13.17
CA SER A 196 -16.06 46.78 13.96
C SER A 196 -17.40 46.92 13.16
N PRO A 197 -18.57 46.33 13.54
CA PRO A 197 -18.98 44.98 14.01
C PRO A 197 -20.32 44.46 13.37
N LEU A 198 -20.94 43.42 13.98
CA LEU A 198 -22.34 42.89 13.87
C LEU A 198 -22.57 41.73 12.87
N SER A 199 -22.83 40.47 13.23
CA SER A 199 -23.89 39.80 14.03
C SER A 199 -25.21 39.50 13.28
N ALA A 200 -25.48 38.21 13.01
CA ALA A 200 -26.78 37.53 12.93
C ALA A 200 -26.54 36.12 12.32
N SER A 201 -26.66 35.01 13.08
CA SER A 201 -27.88 34.25 13.45
C SER A 201 -28.27 33.16 12.41
N ALA A 202 -28.90 32.09 12.93
CA ALA A 202 -29.37 30.86 12.27
C ALA A 202 -28.31 29.74 12.12
N GLY A 203 -28.38 28.58 12.79
CA GLY A 203 -29.47 27.93 13.50
C GLY A 203 -30.11 26.83 12.65
N TRP A 204 -29.68 25.58 12.84
CA TRP A 204 -30.43 24.30 12.78
C TRP A 204 -29.40 23.21 13.13
N ALA A 205 -29.47 22.36 14.16
CA ALA A 205 -30.55 21.78 14.96
C ALA A 205 -31.57 21.01 14.12
N GLY A 206 -31.33 19.69 14.01
CA GLY A 206 -32.38 18.68 14.05
C GLY A 206 -32.75 18.02 12.72
N ALA A 207 -32.50 16.70 12.65
CA ALA A 207 -33.51 15.73 12.27
C ALA A 207 -33.03 14.30 12.65
N LEU A 208 -33.30 13.94 13.90
CA LEU A 208 -33.65 12.56 14.26
C LEU A 208 -35.05 12.29 13.68
N LEU A 209 -35.25 11.16 13.01
CA LEU A 209 -36.55 10.48 12.96
C LEU A 209 -36.36 9.02 12.52
N SER A 210 -36.36 8.18 13.55
CA SER A 210 -36.82 6.79 13.56
C SER A 210 -38.20 6.63 12.93
N ALA A 211 -38.39 5.57 12.13
CA ALA A 211 -39.69 4.93 11.93
C ALA A 211 -39.52 3.41 11.89
N LEU A 212 -39.99 2.80 12.97
CA LEU A 212 -40.28 1.38 13.16
C LEU A 212 -41.71 1.11 12.62
N VAL A 213 -42.09 -0.17 12.48
CA VAL A 213 -43.41 -0.74 12.08
C VAL A 213 -43.53 -0.97 10.56
N GLY A 214 -43.69 -2.19 10.00
CA GLY A 214 -44.34 -3.43 10.44
C GLY A 214 -45.69 -3.61 9.73
N VAL A 215 -46.11 -4.85 9.39
CA VAL A 215 -47.40 -5.34 8.79
C VAL A 215 -47.29 -5.74 7.31
N THR A 216 -47.79 -6.84 6.73
CA THR A 216 -48.29 -8.20 7.09
C THR A 216 -48.58 -8.92 5.74
N LEU A 217 -48.56 -10.25 5.73
CA LEU A 217 -49.43 -11.19 4.97
C LEU A 217 -49.73 -10.91 3.47
N PHE A 218 -49.29 -11.83 2.61
CA PHE A 218 -50.15 -12.64 1.72
C PHE A 218 -49.43 -13.93 1.33
#